data_AF-A0A9P4XFR4-F1
#
_entry.id   AF-A0A9P4XFR4-F1
#
_cell.length_a   1.000
_cell.length_b   1.000
_cell.length_c   1.000
_cell.angle_alpha   90.00
_cell.angle_beta   90.00
_cell.angle_gamma   90.00
#
_symmetry.space_group_name_H-M   'P 1'
#
loop_
_entity.id
_entity.type
_entity.pdbx_description
1 polymer ?
#
loop_
_entity_poly.entity_id
_entity_poly.type
_entity_poly.pdbx_seq_one_letter_code
_entity_poly.pdbx_strand_id
1 'polypeptide(L)'
;MSPHSEVTLNETPNGSEPATPNGSEQAHHGGFDSSSPYIIGATEQSSRSPAPLTNGHQSGRKMHKNKSPYLVQSASDSEFDLICVGFGPASLAVAVALHDAVASGQQLLPGGSTPKVLFIEKQNRFAWHAGMLLPGAKMQISFIKDLASLRDPRSEFTFLNYLHRNGRLVDFTNLDTFLPARVEYEDYLRWCASYFEHLVQYGQEVVSVSPELKKGDAVRTFAVQSRNSKTGETLTFRGRNVLIAAGGQPNFPKSFPSKHPRIIHSSQYAYMVPEILSKKDAPYRVAVLGAGQSAAEIFHNIQTLYPNSKTALVMRPEFLRPSDDSPFVNSVFNPEYIDTIFPKSARHRNNFLAEARATNYGVVRLNLIEEMYERQYEQKRDLGTDEKKWPHRIMGGRQITSIEPREDTLELKVQHVSDSEFEGFVDLVDEETLEVDLLIAATGYQRNAHVEILRGTWDMLPKASPIGQEYNKGITGWKVETDQGERKLSVGRDYQVKYKPGSVAKESGVWLQGCCEGTHGLSDTLLSVLATRSAEIVNSIFPSNQ
;
A
#
# COMPACT_ATOMS: atom_id res chain seq x y z
N MET A 1 15.29 -18.95 34.06
CA MET A 1 16.13 -20.01 34.67
C MET A 1 15.95 -21.28 33.85
N SER A 2 17.07 -21.86 33.42
CA SER A 2 17.21 -23.08 32.60
C SER A 2 16.99 -24.37 33.41
N PRO A 3 17.06 -25.55 32.77
CA PRO A 3 18.04 -26.58 33.18
C PRO A 3 18.56 -27.42 31.99
N HIS A 4 19.65 -28.19 31.98
CA HIS A 4 20.84 -28.52 32.80
C HIS A 4 21.83 -29.19 31.80
N SER A 5 23.16 -29.30 31.97
CA SER A 5 23.87 -30.07 33.01
C SER A 5 25.39 -30.00 32.81
N GLU A 6 26.17 -29.94 33.90
CA GLU A 6 27.26 -30.90 34.19
C GLU A 6 27.63 -30.86 35.69
N VAL A 7 28.31 -31.91 36.14
CA VAL A 7 28.17 -32.63 37.43
C VAL A 7 29.26 -32.28 38.48
N THR A 8 28.81 -31.90 39.68
CA THR A 8 29.18 -32.27 41.08
C THR A 8 30.60 -32.75 41.49
N LEU A 9 31.22 -32.17 42.55
CA LEU A 9 31.15 -32.63 43.98
C LEU A 9 32.14 -31.90 44.95
N ASN A 10 31.55 -31.37 46.03
CA ASN A 10 31.90 -31.40 47.47
C ASN A 10 33.01 -30.57 48.20
N GLU A 11 32.51 -30.03 49.34
CA GLU A 11 33.10 -29.76 50.67
C GLU A 11 33.58 -28.34 51.07
N THR A 12 32.84 -27.76 52.03
CA THR A 12 33.17 -26.63 52.95
C THR A 12 33.77 -27.17 54.27
N PRO A 13 34.26 -26.41 55.30
CA PRO A 13 34.10 -24.96 55.58
C PRO A 13 35.29 -24.20 56.28
N ASN A 14 35.06 -22.90 56.54
CA ASN A 14 35.58 -22.03 57.63
C ASN A 14 37.07 -21.56 57.70
N GLY A 15 37.25 -20.24 57.92
CA GLY A 15 38.27 -19.71 58.85
C GLY A 15 39.04 -18.42 58.46
N SER A 16 38.72 -17.32 59.16
CA SER A 16 39.60 -16.26 59.73
C SER A 16 40.54 -15.38 58.86
N GLU A 17 40.33 -14.05 58.97
CA GLU A 17 41.33 -12.94 58.86
C GLU A 17 42.46 -13.03 59.91
N PRO A 18 43.46 -12.10 60.01
CA PRO A 18 44.12 -11.19 59.04
C PRO A 18 45.68 -11.27 59.10
N ALA A 19 46.42 -10.59 58.20
CA ALA A 19 47.70 -9.89 58.48
C ALA A 19 48.49 -9.46 57.21
N THR A 20 48.75 -8.16 57.07
CA THR A 20 49.97 -7.55 56.52
C THR A 20 51.09 -7.55 57.60
N PRO A 21 52.41 -7.24 57.38
CA PRO A 21 52.96 -6.35 56.34
C PRO A 21 54.42 -6.61 55.82
N ASN A 22 54.82 -5.71 54.90
CA ASN A 22 56.17 -5.13 54.65
C ASN A 22 57.22 -5.84 53.78
N GLY A 23 57.72 -5.07 52.79
CA GLY A 23 59.11 -5.14 52.32
C GLY A 23 59.38 -4.67 50.86
N SER A 24 59.41 -3.34 50.63
CA SER A 24 60.42 -2.53 49.87
C SER A 24 61.17 -3.14 48.66
N GLU A 25 61.53 -2.45 47.56
CA GLU A 25 61.46 -1.04 47.11
C GLU A 25 62.06 -0.95 45.67
N GLN A 26 61.89 0.23 45.06
CA GLN A 26 62.56 0.85 43.89
C GLN A 26 62.03 0.54 42.48
N ALA A 27 61.95 1.47 41.53
CA ALA A 27 61.61 2.90 41.43
C ALA A 27 61.87 3.28 39.96
N HIS A 28 60.98 4.04 39.30
CA HIS A 28 61.34 5.24 38.52
C HIS A 28 60.11 5.93 37.88
N HIS A 29 60.10 7.26 38.06
CA HIS A 29 59.28 8.37 37.57
C HIS A 29 58.77 8.29 36.11
N GLY A 30 57.74 9.02 35.66
CA GLY A 30 56.89 10.12 36.18
C GLY A 30 55.87 10.44 35.06
N GLY A 31 54.61 10.80 35.33
CA GLY A 31 54.18 12.14 35.71
C GLY A 31 53.26 12.72 34.63
N PHE A 32 51.95 12.52 34.82
CA PHE A 32 50.88 13.29 34.16
C PHE A 32 50.86 14.70 34.76
N ASP A 33 50.50 15.72 33.97
CA ASP A 33 49.59 16.74 34.52
C ASP A 33 48.72 17.44 33.45
N SER A 34 47.64 17.96 33.99
CA SER A 34 46.39 18.43 33.44
C SER A 34 46.34 19.96 33.33
N SER A 35 45.31 20.46 32.62
CA SER A 35 44.41 21.58 33.03
C SER A 35 44.15 22.72 32.01
N SER A 36 42.84 22.88 31.72
CA SER A 36 42.08 24.14 31.49
C SER A 36 42.28 24.99 30.22
N PRO A 37 41.37 25.96 29.89
CA PRO A 37 39.95 26.13 30.27
C PRO A 37 39.01 26.60 29.10
N TYR A 38 37.71 26.71 29.41
CA TYR A 38 36.64 27.36 28.64
C TYR A 38 36.86 28.86 28.40
N ILE A 39 36.48 29.38 27.20
CA ILE A 39 36.06 30.77 26.96
C ILE A 39 34.88 30.81 25.97
N ILE A 40 33.86 31.60 26.34
CA ILE A 40 32.65 31.95 25.57
C ILE A 40 32.94 33.23 24.76
N GLY A 41 32.48 33.30 23.51
CA GLY A 41 32.46 34.53 22.71
C GLY A 41 31.63 34.36 21.43
N ALA A 42 30.58 35.17 21.29
CA ALA A 42 29.51 35.05 20.32
C ALA A 42 29.80 35.74 18.96
N THR A 43 28.88 35.46 18.02
CA THR A 43 28.46 36.23 16.82
C THR A 43 29.32 36.19 15.55
N GLU A 44 28.84 35.45 14.54
CA GLU A 44 28.34 36.01 13.28
C GLU A 44 27.44 34.97 12.55
N GLN A 45 26.13 35.24 12.49
CA GLN A 45 25.17 34.46 11.71
C GLN A 45 25.15 34.98 10.27
N SER A 46 25.74 34.21 9.34
CA SER A 46 25.39 34.33 7.92
C SER A 46 24.23 33.38 7.63
N SER A 47 23.07 33.94 7.34
CA SER A 47 21.86 33.27 6.91
C SER A 47 22.08 32.52 5.59
N ARG A 48 22.15 31.19 5.64
CA ARG A 48 21.89 30.32 4.49
C ARG A 48 20.58 29.59 4.72
N SER A 49 19.60 29.89 3.87
CA SER A 49 18.32 29.19 3.75
C SER A 49 18.55 27.67 3.64
N PRO A 50 17.74 26.81 4.30
CA PRO A 50 17.78 25.39 4.01
C PRO A 50 17.17 25.16 2.62
N ALA A 51 17.98 24.63 1.71
CA ALA A 51 17.51 24.08 0.45
C ALA A 51 16.47 22.97 0.70
N PRO A 52 15.58 22.66 -0.25
CA PRO A 52 14.61 21.58 -0.09
C PRO A 52 15.38 20.29 0.20
N LEU A 53 14.96 19.55 1.23
CA LEU A 53 15.45 18.21 1.51
C LEU A 53 15.14 17.31 0.31
N THR A 54 16.02 17.29 -0.68
CA THR A 54 16.14 16.19 -1.62
C THR A 54 16.58 14.99 -0.79
N ASN A 55 15.70 14.00 -0.69
CA ASN A 55 15.97 12.68 -0.10
C ASN A 55 17.40 12.24 -0.46
N GLY A 56 18.16 11.82 0.55
CA GLY A 56 19.60 11.57 0.54
C GLY A 56 20.07 10.48 -0.43
N HIS A 57 19.80 10.64 -1.71
CA HIS A 57 20.41 9.87 -2.77
C HIS A 57 21.69 10.60 -3.18
N GLN A 58 22.84 10.04 -2.81
CA GLN A 58 24.07 10.40 -3.50
C GLN A 58 23.87 10.08 -4.98
N SER A 59 23.78 11.12 -5.81
CA SER A 59 23.69 11.09 -7.29
C SER A 59 24.89 10.40 -7.99
N GLY A 60 25.76 9.69 -7.26
CA GLY A 60 27.04 9.20 -7.75
C GLY A 60 27.21 7.68 -7.77
N ARG A 61 26.30 6.87 -7.19
CA ARG A 61 26.41 5.42 -7.29
C ARG A 61 25.89 5.01 -8.67
N LYS A 62 26.79 4.55 -9.55
CA LYS A 62 26.43 3.86 -10.81
C LYS A 62 25.41 2.77 -10.47
N MET A 63 24.12 3.02 -10.65
CA MET A 63 23.15 1.93 -10.67
C MET A 63 23.60 1.03 -11.81
N HIS A 64 24.03 -0.19 -11.48
CA HIS A 64 24.14 -1.23 -12.50
C HIS A 64 22.81 -1.23 -13.24
N LYS A 65 22.86 -1.16 -14.58
CA LYS A 65 21.68 -1.39 -15.43
C LYS A 65 21.27 -2.84 -15.20
N ASN A 66 20.49 -3.06 -14.16
CA ASN A 66 19.92 -4.34 -13.85
C ASN A 66 18.83 -4.51 -14.90
N LYS A 67 19.11 -5.32 -15.90
CA LYS A 67 18.14 -5.71 -16.92
C LYS A 67 17.99 -7.21 -16.77
N SER A 68 16.77 -7.70 -16.63
CA SER A 68 16.54 -9.14 -16.65
C SER A 68 17.19 -9.75 -17.89
N PRO A 69 18.06 -10.76 -17.74
CA PRO A 69 18.63 -11.47 -18.89
C PRO A 69 17.63 -12.46 -19.51
N TYR A 70 16.52 -12.74 -18.83
CA TYR A 70 15.54 -13.77 -19.21
C TYR A 70 14.31 -13.20 -19.92
N LEU A 71 13.87 -11.98 -19.60
CA LEU A 71 12.70 -11.37 -20.24
C LEU A 71 13.14 -10.26 -21.18
N VAL A 72 12.91 -10.45 -22.48
CA VAL A 72 13.41 -9.55 -23.54
C VAL A 72 12.29 -8.69 -24.11
N GLN A 73 12.61 -7.43 -24.42
CA GLN A 73 11.68 -6.50 -25.04
C GLN A 73 11.27 -7.00 -26.43
N SER A 74 9.97 -6.94 -26.72
CA SER A 74 9.41 -7.21 -28.05
C SER A 74 9.02 -5.91 -28.76
N ALA A 75 8.88 -5.95 -30.08
CA ALA A 75 8.39 -4.81 -30.85
C ALA A 75 6.95 -4.46 -30.45
N SER A 76 6.58 -3.18 -30.49
CA SER A 76 5.28 -2.68 -29.99
C SER A 76 4.07 -3.21 -30.78
N ASP A 77 4.27 -3.60 -32.04
CA ASP A 77 3.28 -4.18 -32.94
C ASP A 77 3.20 -5.72 -32.86
N SER A 78 4.04 -6.35 -32.03
CA SER A 78 4.00 -7.79 -31.80
C SER A 78 2.69 -8.21 -31.11
N GLU A 79 2.25 -9.44 -31.40
CA GLU A 79 1.32 -10.13 -30.52
C GLU A 79 2.07 -10.59 -29.26
N PHE A 80 1.66 -10.07 -28.11
CA PHE A 80 2.23 -10.41 -26.80
C PHE A 80 1.58 -11.67 -26.23
N ASP A 81 2.36 -12.46 -25.52
CA ASP A 81 1.85 -13.62 -24.78
C ASP A 81 1.12 -13.16 -23.51
N LEU A 82 1.59 -12.06 -22.89
CA LEU A 82 0.97 -11.43 -21.73
C LEU A 82 1.09 -9.90 -21.79
N ILE A 83 -0.05 -9.20 -21.63
CA ILE A 83 -0.09 -7.77 -21.35
C ILE A 83 -0.59 -7.55 -19.92
N CYS A 84 0.15 -6.81 -19.11
CA CYS A 84 -0.23 -6.44 -17.76
C CYS A 84 -0.65 -4.96 -17.69
N VAL A 85 -1.87 -4.72 -17.23
CA VAL A 85 -2.41 -3.38 -16.98
C VAL A 85 -2.04 -2.93 -15.57
N GLY A 86 -1.23 -1.87 -15.49
CA GLY A 86 -0.62 -1.37 -14.27
C GLY A 86 0.74 -2.01 -14.00
N PHE A 87 1.68 -1.24 -13.46
CA PHE A 87 3.00 -1.71 -13.03
C PHE A 87 3.29 -1.34 -11.56
N GLY A 88 2.27 -1.52 -10.71
CA GLY A 88 2.43 -1.54 -9.25
C GLY A 88 2.93 -2.90 -8.74
N PRO A 89 2.98 -3.11 -7.41
CA PRO A 89 3.52 -4.33 -6.79
C PRO A 89 2.91 -5.63 -7.33
N ALA A 90 1.62 -5.64 -7.66
CA ALA A 90 0.91 -6.81 -8.17
C ALA A 90 1.47 -7.32 -9.51
N SER A 91 1.63 -6.44 -10.51
CA SER A 91 2.24 -6.80 -11.79
C SER A 91 3.76 -6.98 -11.67
N LEU A 92 4.41 -6.21 -10.81
CA LEU A 92 5.84 -6.37 -10.54
C LEU A 92 6.16 -7.75 -9.95
N ALA A 93 5.33 -8.27 -9.04
CA ALA A 93 5.46 -9.63 -8.53
C ALA A 93 5.32 -10.68 -9.65
N VAL A 94 4.45 -10.44 -10.65
CA VAL A 94 4.34 -11.31 -11.83
C VAL A 94 5.59 -11.25 -12.69
N ALA A 95 6.19 -10.06 -12.90
CA ALA A 95 7.48 -9.94 -13.58
C ALA A 95 8.58 -10.73 -12.86
N VAL A 96 8.64 -10.62 -11.53
CA VAL A 96 9.58 -11.37 -10.67
C VAL A 96 9.32 -12.88 -10.73
N ALA A 97 8.07 -13.33 -10.70
CA ALA A 97 7.75 -14.76 -10.81
C ALA A 97 8.10 -15.34 -12.19
N LEU A 98 7.83 -14.60 -13.27
CA LEU A 98 8.24 -14.98 -14.63
C LEU A 98 9.76 -15.07 -14.75
N HIS A 99 10.47 -14.09 -14.18
CA HIS A 99 11.91 -14.08 -14.12
C HIS A 99 12.46 -15.34 -13.46
N ASP A 100 12.01 -15.63 -12.24
CA ASP A 100 12.49 -16.76 -11.46
C ASP A 100 12.13 -18.11 -12.11
N ALA A 101 10.95 -18.21 -12.72
CA ALA A 101 10.55 -19.39 -13.47
C ALA A 101 11.57 -19.70 -14.59
N VAL A 102 11.89 -18.72 -15.44
CA VAL A 102 12.86 -18.91 -16.52
C VAL A 102 14.28 -19.12 -15.97
N ALA A 103 14.67 -18.38 -14.93
CA ALA A 103 15.98 -18.50 -14.29
C ALA A 103 16.22 -19.89 -13.69
N SER A 104 15.18 -20.54 -13.19
CA SER A 104 15.22 -21.92 -12.66
C SER A 104 15.13 -23.00 -13.75
N GLY A 105 15.05 -22.61 -15.03
CA GLY A 105 14.99 -23.52 -16.17
C GLY A 105 13.57 -23.98 -16.56
N GLN A 106 12.52 -23.37 -16.00
CA GLN A 106 11.14 -23.67 -16.39
C GLN A 106 10.87 -23.18 -17.82
N GLN A 107 10.31 -24.05 -18.66
CA GLN A 107 9.86 -23.69 -20.00
C GLN A 107 8.41 -23.22 -19.94
N LEU A 108 8.19 -21.91 -20.15
CA LEU A 108 6.86 -21.29 -20.07
C LEU A 108 6.07 -21.35 -21.38
N LEU A 109 6.73 -21.54 -22.52
CA LEU A 109 6.08 -21.68 -23.82
C LEU A 109 6.46 -23.00 -24.50
N PRO A 110 5.56 -23.56 -25.33
CA PRO A 110 5.92 -24.66 -26.23
C PRO A 110 7.09 -24.26 -27.14
N GLY A 111 8.18 -25.02 -27.09
CA GLY A 111 9.40 -24.74 -27.88
C GLY A 111 10.50 -24.00 -27.11
N GLY A 112 10.32 -23.70 -25.82
CA GLY A 112 11.38 -23.21 -24.94
C GLY A 112 11.74 -21.73 -25.08
N SER A 113 11.02 -20.97 -25.91
CA SER A 113 11.17 -19.51 -25.97
C SER A 113 10.62 -18.82 -24.73
N THR A 114 11.17 -17.67 -24.38
CA THR A 114 10.68 -16.84 -23.28
C THR A 114 9.42 -16.07 -23.70
N PRO A 115 8.40 -15.91 -22.83
CA PRO A 115 7.19 -15.17 -23.17
C PRO A 115 7.44 -13.71 -23.55
N LYS A 116 6.70 -13.21 -24.54
CA LYS A 116 6.63 -11.79 -24.89
C LYS A 116 5.70 -11.09 -23.90
N VAL A 117 6.26 -10.23 -23.05
CA VAL A 117 5.51 -9.55 -21.98
C VAL A 117 5.59 -8.05 -22.12
N LEU A 118 4.45 -7.37 -21.93
CA LEU A 118 4.35 -5.92 -21.88
C LEU A 118 3.62 -5.48 -20.61
N PHE A 119 4.15 -4.48 -19.93
CA PHE A 119 3.48 -3.80 -18.83
C PHE A 119 3.08 -2.39 -19.27
N ILE A 120 1.89 -1.92 -18.91
CA ILE A 120 1.42 -0.57 -19.26
C ILE A 120 1.06 0.16 -17.97
N GLU A 121 1.72 1.29 -17.69
CA GLU A 121 1.58 2.04 -16.43
C GLU A 121 1.29 3.53 -16.70
N LYS A 122 0.30 4.07 -15.99
CA LYS A 122 -0.14 5.46 -16.17
C LYS A 122 0.83 6.48 -15.58
N GLN A 123 1.56 6.12 -14.52
CA GLN A 123 2.61 6.96 -13.96
C GLN A 123 3.79 7.03 -14.94
N ASN A 124 4.55 8.14 -14.91
CA ASN A 124 5.69 8.32 -15.82
C ASN A 124 6.95 7.53 -15.40
N ARG A 125 6.92 6.89 -14.23
CA ARG A 125 7.96 6.03 -13.66
C ARG A 125 7.33 5.15 -12.58
N PHE A 126 8.05 4.13 -12.13
CA PHE A 126 7.62 3.35 -10.97
C PHE A 126 7.54 4.24 -9.73
N ALA A 127 6.39 4.20 -9.05
CA ALA A 127 6.23 4.73 -7.70
C ALA A 127 5.08 4.02 -6.99
N TRP A 128 5.28 3.69 -5.72
CA TRP A 128 4.29 3.00 -4.90
C TRP A 128 3.70 3.96 -3.85
N HIS A 129 2.40 4.26 -3.98
CA HIS A 129 1.67 5.19 -3.11
C HIS A 129 2.43 6.50 -2.84
N ALA A 130 2.99 7.13 -3.89
CA ALA A 130 3.86 8.31 -3.77
C ALA A 130 3.26 9.45 -2.91
N GLY A 131 1.95 9.69 -3.01
CA GLY A 131 1.26 10.70 -2.20
C GLY A 131 1.17 10.39 -0.70
N MET A 132 1.50 9.17 -0.26
CA MET A 132 1.48 8.72 1.13
C MET A 132 2.85 8.23 1.62
N LEU A 133 3.94 8.61 0.94
CA LEU A 133 5.31 8.38 1.43
C LEU A 133 5.68 9.44 2.46
N LEU A 134 5.07 9.34 3.65
CA LEU A 134 5.24 10.33 4.70
C LEU A 134 6.51 10.06 5.52
N PRO A 135 7.22 11.10 5.98
CA PRO A 135 8.31 10.93 6.94
C PRO A 135 7.88 10.11 8.16
N GLY A 136 8.69 9.13 8.56
CA GLY A 136 8.42 8.24 9.69
C GLY A 136 7.40 7.13 9.43
N ALA A 137 6.69 7.11 8.29
CA ALA A 137 5.73 6.06 7.98
C ALA A 137 6.44 4.71 7.82
N LYS A 138 5.92 3.69 8.51
CA LYS A 138 6.43 2.30 8.44
C LYS A 138 5.52 1.41 7.60
N MET A 139 6.08 0.28 7.16
CA MET A 139 5.30 -0.83 6.63
C MET A 139 4.40 -1.40 7.72
N GLN A 140 3.21 -1.86 7.31
CA GLN A 140 2.25 -2.54 8.19
C GLN A 140 2.29 -4.06 8.00
N ILE A 141 3.38 -4.57 7.43
CA ILE A 141 3.55 -5.98 7.08
C ILE A 141 5.03 -6.33 7.24
N SER A 142 5.31 -7.56 7.68
CA SER A 142 6.68 -8.06 7.77
C SER A 142 7.37 -8.03 6.40
N PHE A 143 8.64 -7.62 6.37
CA PHE A 143 9.46 -7.63 5.15
C PHE A 143 9.59 -9.03 4.53
N ILE A 144 9.34 -10.12 5.27
CA ILE A 144 9.34 -11.49 4.73
C ILE A 144 8.20 -11.67 3.71
N LYS A 145 7.10 -10.90 3.84
CA LYS A 145 6.03 -10.84 2.83
C LYS A 145 6.41 -9.87 1.70
N ASP A 146 7.61 -10.03 1.17
CA ASP A 146 8.09 -9.32 -0.02
C ASP A 146 7.56 -9.94 -1.32
N LEU A 147 8.12 -9.56 -2.48
CA LEU A 147 7.65 -10.04 -3.78
C LEU A 147 8.08 -11.47 -4.12
N ALA A 148 8.91 -12.13 -3.30
CA ALA A 148 9.51 -13.42 -3.66
C ALA A 148 9.67 -14.42 -2.51
N SER A 149 10.02 -13.99 -1.30
CA SER A 149 10.46 -14.84 -0.19
C SER A 149 9.48 -15.96 0.16
N LEU A 150 8.17 -15.69 0.18
CA LEU A 150 7.16 -16.74 0.45
C LEU A 150 6.96 -17.74 -0.70
N ARG A 151 7.49 -17.46 -1.89
CA ARG A 151 7.50 -18.37 -3.04
C ARG A 151 8.82 -19.11 -3.16
N ASP A 152 9.94 -18.39 -3.16
CA ASP A 152 11.30 -18.95 -3.13
C ASP A 152 12.23 -17.97 -2.40
N PRO A 153 12.68 -18.28 -1.16
CA PRO A 153 13.62 -17.46 -0.41
C PRO A 153 14.99 -17.26 -1.09
N ARG A 154 15.31 -18.06 -2.13
CA ARG A 154 16.56 -17.95 -2.89
C ARG A 154 16.46 -16.99 -4.07
N SER A 155 15.27 -16.46 -4.35
CA SER A 155 15.07 -15.46 -5.40
C SER A 155 16.03 -14.29 -5.22
N GLU A 156 16.52 -13.74 -6.32
CA GLU A 156 17.31 -12.51 -6.24
C GLU A 156 16.45 -11.32 -5.77
N PHE A 157 15.13 -11.40 -5.90
CA PHE A 157 14.23 -10.29 -5.59
C PHE A 157 13.72 -10.27 -4.14
N THR A 158 14.35 -10.99 -3.21
CA THR A 158 14.02 -10.87 -1.79
C THR A 158 14.47 -9.53 -1.21
N PHE A 159 13.76 -9.03 -0.20
CA PHE A 159 14.09 -7.78 0.49
C PHE A 159 15.48 -7.87 1.16
N LEU A 160 15.83 -9.04 1.70
CA LEU A 160 17.15 -9.28 2.28
C LEU A 160 18.27 -9.22 1.23
N ASN A 161 18.07 -9.79 0.04
CA ASN A 161 19.06 -9.67 -1.03
C ASN A 161 19.17 -8.23 -1.54
N TYR A 162 18.06 -7.48 -1.61
CA TYR A 162 18.10 -6.04 -1.87
C TYR A 162 18.97 -5.29 -0.84
N LEU A 163 18.78 -5.53 0.45
CA LEU A 163 19.60 -4.92 1.50
C LEU A 163 21.08 -5.30 1.36
N HIS A 164 21.36 -6.56 1.04
CA HIS A 164 22.72 -7.05 0.79
C HIS A 164 23.37 -6.32 -0.39
N ARG A 165 22.69 -6.26 -1.54
CA ARG A 165 23.16 -5.57 -2.76
C ARG A 165 23.39 -4.08 -2.56
N ASN A 166 22.71 -3.48 -1.58
CA ASN A 166 22.87 -2.06 -1.25
C ASN A 166 23.85 -1.78 -0.11
N GLY A 167 24.44 -2.83 0.49
CA GLY A 167 25.38 -2.71 1.60
C GLY A 167 24.73 -2.25 2.91
N ARG A 168 23.45 -2.58 3.12
CA ARG A 168 22.64 -2.18 4.30
C ARG A 168 22.13 -3.35 5.14
N LEU A 169 22.45 -4.60 4.76
CA LEU A 169 21.90 -5.79 5.44
C LEU A 169 22.24 -5.86 6.94
N VAL A 170 23.51 -5.59 7.28
CA VAL A 170 23.96 -5.63 8.69
C VAL A 170 23.29 -4.51 9.48
N ASP A 171 23.26 -3.29 8.93
CA ASP A 171 22.62 -2.14 9.59
C ASP A 171 21.11 -2.37 9.81
N PHE A 172 20.42 -2.90 8.81
CA PHE A 172 19.00 -3.25 8.93
C PHE A 172 18.75 -4.33 9.97
N THR A 173 19.65 -5.32 10.07
CA THR A 173 19.58 -6.38 11.10
C THR A 173 19.70 -5.78 12.51
N ASN A 174 20.56 -4.77 12.68
CA ASN A 174 20.73 -4.06 13.95
C ASN A 174 19.51 -3.20 14.35
N LEU A 175 18.61 -2.86 13.41
CA LEU A 175 17.36 -2.16 13.74
C LEU A 175 16.36 -3.03 14.50
N ASP A 176 16.56 -4.36 14.52
CA ASP A 176 15.68 -5.34 15.16
C ASP A 176 14.19 -5.10 14.85
N THR A 177 13.89 -4.96 13.56
CA THR A 177 12.53 -4.65 13.11
C THR A 177 12.12 -5.49 11.90
N PHE A 178 10.87 -5.95 11.92
CA PHE A 178 10.23 -6.56 10.76
C PHE A 178 9.55 -5.54 9.83
N LEU A 179 9.45 -4.28 10.26
CA LEU A 179 8.62 -3.25 9.64
C LEU A 179 9.51 -2.12 9.10
N PRO A 180 10.10 -2.30 7.90
CA PRO A 180 10.93 -1.27 7.29
C PRO A 180 10.17 0.05 7.13
N ALA A 181 10.90 1.15 6.99
CA ALA A 181 10.30 2.42 6.60
C ALA A 181 9.61 2.26 5.23
N ARG A 182 8.45 2.89 5.03
CA ARG A 182 7.70 2.81 3.76
C ARG A 182 8.53 3.32 2.59
N VAL A 183 9.38 4.32 2.83
CA VAL A 183 10.33 4.86 1.85
C VAL A 183 11.42 3.86 1.46
N GLU A 184 11.88 3.01 2.39
CA GLU A 184 12.87 1.96 2.08
C GLU A 184 12.22 0.80 1.34
N TYR A 185 10.99 0.43 1.71
CA TYR A 185 10.24 -0.60 0.99
C TYR A 185 9.86 -0.16 -0.42
N GLU A 186 9.50 1.11 -0.62
CA GLU A 186 9.28 1.67 -1.96
C GLU A 186 10.57 1.69 -2.79
N ASP A 187 11.72 1.94 -2.17
CA ASP A 187 13.02 1.83 -2.84
C ASP A 187 13.37 0.38 -3.21
N TYR A 188 13.06 -0.59 -2.34
CA TYR A 188 13.12 -2.02 -2.69
C TYR A 188 12.27 -2.35 -3.92
N LEU A 189 11.02 -1.90 -3.94
CA LEU A 189 10.13 -2.14 -5.08
C LEU A 189 10.64 -1.46 -6.35
N ARG A 190 11.19 -0.25 -6.25
CA ARG A 190 11.84 0.44 -7.38
C ARG A 190 13.06 -0.32 -7.87
N TRP A 191 13.87 -0.84 -6.95
CA TRP A 191 15.03 -1.68 -7.28
C TRP A 191 14.60 -2.93 -8.04
N CYS A 192 13.56 -3.64 -7.59
CA CYS A 192 12.96 -4.75 -8.35
C CYS A 192 12.45 -4.29 -9.73
N ALA A 193 11.72 -3.18 -9.79
CA ALA A 193 11.16 -2.64 -11.03
C ALA A 193 12.23 -2.29 -12.08
N SER A 194 13.42 -1.85 -11.63
CA SER A 194 14.52 -1.49 -12.52
C SER A 194 14.95 -2.64 -13.46
N TYR A 195 14.80 -3.90 -13.02
CA TYR A 195 15.10 -5.09 -13.82
C TYR A 195 14.20 -5.26 -15.04
N PHE A 196 13.05 -4.58 -15.07
CA PHE A 196 11.99 -4.80 -16.04
C PHE A 196 11.59 -3.50 -16.77
N GLU A 197 12.26 -2.37 -16.54
CA GLU A 197 11.88 -1.08 -17.15
C GLU A 197 11.77 -1.13 -18.67
N HIS A 198 12.60 -1.94 -19.35
CA HIS A 198 12.54 -2.14 -20.80
C HIS A 198 11.29 -2.87 -21.29
N LEU A 199 10.49 -3.45 -20.40
CA LEU A 199 9.22 -4.11 -20.69
C LEU A 199 8.01 -3.23 -20.38
N VAL A 200 8.23 -2.01 -19.85
CA VAL A 200 7.17 -1.15 -19.33
C VAL A 200 6.95 0.06 -20.24
N GLN A 201 5.70 0.26 -20.64
CA GLN A 201 5.24 1.47 -21.26
C GLN A 201 4.64 2.40 -20.20
N TYR A 202 5.47 3.31 -19.67
CA TYR A 202 5.04 4.35 -18.73
C TYR A 202 4.27 5.50 -19.39
N GLY A 203 3.54 6.28 -18.59
CA GLY A 203 2.76 7.43 -19.03
C GLY A 203 1.49 7.07 -19.82
N GLN A 204 1.08 5.81 -19.79
CA GLN A 204 -0.03 5.27 -20.57
C GLN A 204 -1.10 4.68 -19.65
N GLU A 205 -2.31 5.24 -19.69
CA GLU A 205 -3.47 4.74 -18.95
C GLU A 205 -4.29 3.80 -19.83
N VAL A 206 -4.39 2.52 -19.46
CA VAL A 206 -5.27 1.59 -20.17
C VAL A 206 -6.73 1.98 -19.94
N VAL A 207 -7.45 2.16 -21.04
CA VAL A 207 -8.85 2.60 -21.04
C VAL A 207 -9.82 1.49 -21.44
N SER A 208 -9.37 0.49 -22.20
CA SER A 208 -10.23 -0.63 -22.60
C SER A 208 -9.45 -1.89 -22.99
N VAL A 209 -10.06 -3.05 -22.74
CA VAL A 209 -9.65 -4.36 -23.22
C VAL A 209 -10.84 -4.95 -23.99
N SER A 210 -10.62 -5.27 -25.26
CA SER A 210 -11.65 -5.71 -26.19
C SER A 210 -11.23 -7.00 -26.89
N PRO A 211 -12.14 -7.95 -27.16
CA PRO A 211 -11.81 -9.13 -27.94
C PRO A 211 -11.57 -8.75 -29.41
N GLU A 212 -10.58 -9.37 -30.05
CA GLU A 212 -10.49 -9.34 -31.51
C GLU A 212 -11.25 -10.52 -32.11
N LEU A 213 -12.49 -10.25 -32.52
CA LEU A 213 -13.40 -11.26 -33.06
C LEU A 213 -13.06 -11.58 -34.51
N LYS A 214 -12.86 -12.87 -34.81
CA LYS A 214 -12.97 -13.43 -36.17
C LYS A 214 -14.30 -14.18 -36.25
N LYS A 215 -15.05 -14.00 -37.34
CA LYS A 215 -16.39 -14.59 -37.50
C LYS A 215 -16.36 -16.11 -37.24
N GLY A 216 -17.09 -16.57 -36.23
CA GLY A 216 -17.28 -18.00 -35.92
C GLY A 216 -16.22 -18.65 -35.03
N ASP A 217 -15.15 -17.93 -34.67
CA ASP A 217 -14.04 -18.48 -33.89
C ASP A 217 -14.04 -17.99 -32.43
N ALA A 218 -13.48 -18.83 -31.55
CA ALA A 218 -13.15 -18.43 -30.18
C ALA A 218 -12.09 -17.31 -30.19
N VAL A 219 -12.22 -16.35 -29.28
CA VAL A 219 -11.28 -15.24 -29.13
C VAL A 219 -9.90 -15.76 -28.72
N ARG A 220 -8.88 -15.41 -29.49
CA ARG A 220 -7.47 -15.76 -29.23
C ARG A 220 -6.61 -14.58 -28.81
N THR A 221 -7.06 -13.37 -29.14
CA THR A 221 -6.28 -12.15 -28.95
C THR A 221 -7.21 -11.05 -28.45
N PHE A 222 -6.73 -10.25 -27.51
CA PHE A 222 -7.37 -9.07 -26.99
C PHE A 222 -6.61 -7.82 -27.44
N ALA A 223 -7.35 -6.80 -27.86
CA ALA A 223 -6.84 -5.46 -28.10
C ALA A 223 -6.89 -4.66 -26.79
N VAL A 224 -5.74 -4.17 -26.34
CA VAL A 224 -5.58 -3.34 -25.14
C VAL A 224 -5.30 -1.91 -25.60
N GLN A 225 -6.26 -1.01 -25.39
CA GLN A 225 -6.11 0.40 -25.72
C GLN A 225 -5.65 1.18 -24.50
N SER A 226 -4.62 2.00 -24.70
CA SER A 226 -4.08 2.89 -23.68
C SER A 226 -4.02 4.32 -24.20
N ARG A 227 -4.18 5.28 -23.31
CA ARG A 227 -4.16 6.72 -23.58
C ARG A 227 -3.01 7.36 -22.84
N ASN A 228 -2.21 8.15 -23.55
CA ASN A 228 -1.14 8.92 -22.94
C ASN A 228 -1.76 10.01 -22.06
N SER A 229 -1.43 10.03 -20.77
CA SER A 229 -2.06 10.94 -19.81
C SER A 229 -1.71 12.42 -20.04
N LYS A 230 -0.65 12.72 -20.82
CA LYS A 230 -0.24 14.09 -21.16
C LYS A 230 -0.69 14.53 -22.55
N THR A 231 -0.53 13.68 -23.56
CA THR A 231 -0.80 14.05 -24.96
C THR A 231 -2.21 13.69 -25.42
N GLY A 232 -2.88 12.76 -24.73
CA GLY A 232 -4.17 12.21 -25.15
C GLY A 232 -4.10 11.20 -26.30
N GLU A 233 -2.91 10.95 -26.85
CA GLU A 233 -2.69 9.96 -27.90
C GLU A 233 -3.09 8.56 -27.43
N THR A 234 -3.74 7.79 -28.31
CA THR A 234 -4.18 6.43 -28.00
C THR A 234 -3.33 5.40 -28.75
N LEU A 235 -2.78 4.44 -28.02
CA LEU A 235 -2.05 3.30 -28.55
C LEU A 235 -2.85 2.01 -28.36
N THR A 236 -2.71 1.07 -29.29
CA THR A 236 -3.35 -0.26 -29.20
C THR A 236 -2.28 -1.33 -29.23
N PHE A 237 -2.34 -2.24 -28.26
CA PHE A 237 -1.47 -3.42 -28.16
C PHE A 237 -2.30 -4.70 -28.26
N ARG A 238 -1.71 -5.79 -28.74
CA ARG A 238 -2.39 -7.07 -28.97
C ARG A 238 -1.80 -8.12 -28.06
N GLY A 239 -2.62 -8.81 -27.25
CA GLY A 239 -2.14 -9.83 -26.33
C GLY A 239 -3.07 -11.04 -26.25
N ARG A 240 -2.50 -12.24 -26.11
CA ARG A 240 -3.28 -13.48 -25.88
C ARG A 240 -3.88 -13.52 -24.48
N ASN A 241 -3.10 -13.09 -23.52
CA ASN A 241 -3.46 -13.04 -22.11
C ASN A 241 -3.36 -11.61 -21.60
N VAL A 242 -4.34 -11.17 -20.81
CA VAL A 242 -4.34 -9.84 -20.19
C VAL A 242 -4.48 -9.98 -18.68
N LEU A 243 -3.53 -9.43 -17.92
CA LEU A 243 -3.63 -9.30 -16.47
C LEU A 243 -4.04 -7.88 -16.11
N ILE A 244 -5.16 -7.69 -15.41
CA ILE A 244 -5.59 -6.37 -14.93
C ILE A 244 -5.24 -6.23 -13.45
N ALA A 245 -4.26 -5.37 -13.17
CA ALA A 245 -3.77 -5.05 -11.82
C ALA A 245 -3.77 -3.53 -11.60
N ALA A 246 -4.91 -2.89 -11.90
CA ALA A 246 -5.07 -1.43 -11.93
C ALA A 246 -5.08 -0.75 -10.54
N GLY A 247 -4.96 -1.51 -9.45
CA GLY A 247 -4.98 -0.99 -8.08
C GLY A 247 -6.33 -0.39 -7.67
N GLY A 248 -6.29 0.53 -6.70
CA GLY A 248 -7.46 1.24 -6.20
C GLY A 248 -7.60 2.66 -6.76
N GLN A 249 -8.83 3.09 -7.01
CA GLN A 249 -9.16 4.48 -7.37
C GLN A 249 -9.55 5.27 -6.10
N PRO A 250 -9.10 6.53 -5.94
CA PRO A 250 -9.52 7.39 -4.84
C PRO A 250 -11.04 7.40 -4.62
N ASN A 251 -11.49 7.16 -3.39
CA ASN A 251 -12.91 7.10 -3.06
C ASN A 251 -13.36 8.40 -2.41
N PHE A 252 -13.93 9.33 -3.18
CA PHE A 252 -14.56 10.52 -2.61
C PHE A 252 -16.02 10.25 -2.21
N PRO A 253 -16.49 10.77 -1.06
CA PRO A 253 -17.92 10.76 -0.75
C PRO A 253 -18.72 11.46 -1.85
N LYS A 254 -19.87 10.90 -2.25
CA LYS A 254 -20.71 11.46 -3.33
C LYS A 254 -21.19 12.88 -3.07
N SER A 255 -21.27 13.29 -1.80
CA SER A 255 -21.66 14.63 -1.38
C SER A 255 -20.58 15.70 -1.63
N PHE A 256 -19.36 15.30 -1.95
CA PHE A 256 -18.26 16.26 -2.17
C PHE A 256 -18.41 16.91 -3.55
N PRO A 257 -18.08 18.20 -3.69
CA PRO A 257 -18.09 18.85 -4.99
C PRO A 257 -17.06 18.19 -5.91
N SER A 258 -17.45 17.97 -7.17
CA SER A 258 -16.57 17.35 -8.16
C SER A 258 -15.39 18.27 -8.49
N LYS A 259 -14.16 17.81 -8.23
CA LYS A 259 -12.89 18.45 -8.64
C LYS A 259 -12.72 19.90 -8.11
N HIS A 260 -12.48 20.04 -6.81
CA HIS A 260 -12.11 21.32 -6.20
C HIS A 260 -10.61 21.37 -5.86
N PRO A 261 -9.86 22.46 -6.12
CA PRO A 261 -8.41 22.53 -5.91
C PRO A 261 -7.99 22.39 -4.44
N ARG A 262 -8.86 22.76 -3.50
CA ARG A 262 -8.64 22.65 -2.04
C ARG A 262 -9.28 21.40 -1.41
N ILE A 263 -9.73 20.44 -2.23
CA ILE A 263 -10.22 19.15 -1.76
C ILE A 263 -9.40 18.07 -2.45
N ILE A 264 -8.52 17.43 -1.68
CA ILE A 264 -7.62 16.41 -2.21
C ILE A 264 -7.90 15.06 -1.56
N HIS A 265 -7.56 13.98 -2.24
CA HIS A 265 -7.55 12.65 -1.63
C HIS A 265 -6.21 12.39 -0.93
N SER A 266 -6.18 11.53 0.08
CA SER A 266 -4.95 11.12 0.77
C SER A 266 -3.86 10.63 -0.18
N SER A 267 -4.24 9.95 -1.28
CA SER A 267 -3.31 9.51 -2.35
C SER A 267 -2.54 10.64 -3.04
N GLN A 268 -2.87 11.89 -2.77
CA GLN A 268 -2.27 13.07 -3.38
C GLN A 268 -1.50 13.93 -2.36
N TYR A 269 -1.53 13.58 -1.08
CA TYR A 269 -1.09 14.42 0.03
C TYR A 269 0.34 14.94 -0.14
N ALA A 270 1.32 14.05 -0.31
CA ALA A 270 2.74 14.42 -0.24
C ALA A 270 3.21 15.41 -1.32
N TYR A 271 2.49 15.50 -2.45
CA TYR A 271 2.84 16.43 -3.53
C TYR A 271 1.87 17.62 -3.66
N MET A 272 0.57 17.43 -3.40
CA MET A 272 -0.40 18.54 -3.50
C MET A 272 -0.33 19.48 -2.30
N VAL A 273 -0.07 18.97 -1.09
CA VAL A 273 -0.10 19.83 0.12
C VAL A 273 0.96 20.93 0.06
N PRO A 274 2.24 20.69 -0.29
CA PRO A 274 3.21 21.76 -0.44
C PRO A 274 2.88 22.77 -1.55
N GLU A 275 2.16 22.35 -2.59
CA GLU A 275 1.71 23.25 -3.67
C GLU A 275 0.57 24.17 -3.22
N ILE A 276 -0.40 23.63 -2.47
CA ILE A 276 -1.57 24.38 -1.98
C ILE A 276 -1.20 25.25 -0.76
N LEU A 277 -0.41 24.72 0.16
CA LEU A 277 -0.01 25.34 1.42
C LEU A 277 1.47 25.77 1.36
N SER A 278 1.77 26.76 0.52
CA SER A 278 3.17 27.11 0.18
C SER A 278 4.00 27.72 1.31
N LYS A 279 3.39 28.25 2.38
CA LYS A 279 4.09 28.95 3.47
C LYS A 279 4.13 28.10 4.73
N LYS A 280 5.29 27.50 5.03
CA LYS A 280 5.47 26.56 6.15
C LYS A 280 4.98 27.09 7.52
N ASP A 281 5.22 28.36 7.80
CA ASP A 281 4.90 28.97 9.10
C ASP A 281 3.52 29.66 9.14
N ALA A 282 2.74 29.59 8.07
CA ALA A 282 1.40 30.18 8.04
C ALA A 282 0.41 29.39 8.92
N PRO A 283 -0.57 30.07 9.54
CA PRO A 283 -1.53 29.44 10.44
C PRO A 283 -2.69 28.75 9.68
N TYR A 284 -2.35 27.82 8.80
CA TYR A 284 -3.33 27.12 7.97
C TYR A 284 -4.32 26.29 8.79
N ARG A 285 -5.56 26.22 8.34
CA ARG A 285 -6.64 25.41 8.89
C ARG A 285 -6.87 24.21 7.97
N VAL A 286 -6.65 23.00 8.46
CA VAL A 286 -6.75 21.79 7.64
C VAL A 286 -7.69 20.78 8.26
N ALA A 287 -8.70 20.34 7.49
CA ALA A 287 -9.55 19.23 7.87
C ALA A 287 -9.07 17.93 7.21
N VAL A 288 -9.06 16.85 7.98
CA VAL A 288 -8.78 15.49 7.51
C VAL A 288 -10.03 14.65 7.75
N LEU A 289 -10.63 14.10 6.70
CA LEU A 289 -11.80 13.23 6.79
C LEU A 289 -11.36 11.76 6.77
N GLY A 290 -11.68 11.00 7.83
CA GLY A 290 -11.46 9.56 7.89
C GLY A 290 -11.00 9.08 9.27
N ALA A 291 -10.94 7.76 9.45
CA ALA A 291 -10.57 7.12 10.72
C ALA A 291 -9.57 5.96 10.56
N GLY A 292 -9.07 5.74 9.35
CA GLY A 292 -8.08 4.69 9.07
C GLY A 292 -6.65 5.21 9.11
N GLN A 293 -5.68 4.32 8.92
CA GLN A 293 -4.24 4.62 8.95
C GLN A 293 -3.87 5.89 8.18
N SER A 294 -4.34 6.07 6.94
CA SER A 294 -3.99 7.27 6.16
C SER A 294 -4.47 8.57 6.80
N ALA A 295 -5.64 8.57 7.44
CA ALA A 295 -6.18 9.75 8.11
C ALA A 295 -5.34 10.11 9.33
N ALA A 296 -4.98 9.10 10.14
CA ALA A 296 -4.12 9.25 11.30
C ALA A 296 -2.71 9.75 10.92
N GLU A 297 -2.06 9.12 9.93
CA GLU A 297 -0.72 9.53 9.50
C GLU A 297 -0.72 10.96 8.93
N ILE A 298 -1.73 11.34 8.13
CA ILE A 298 -1.85 12.70 7.59
C ILE A 298 -2.07 13.71 8.72
N PHE A 299 -3.02 13.44 9.62
CA PHE A 299 -3.33 14.31 10.75
C PHE A 299 -2.11 14.51 11.64
N HIS A 300 -1.38 13.45 11.95
CA HIS A 300 -0.14 13.53 12.73
C HIS A 300 0.98 14.27 11.98
N ASN A 301 1.16 13.98 10.68
CA ASN A 301 2.24 14.54 9.88
C ASN A 301 2.10 16.05 9.66
N ILE A 302 0.89 16.52 9.36
CA ILE A 302 0.67 17.92 8.99
C ILE A 302 0.99 18.88 10.13
N GLN A 303 0.83 18.44 11.38
CA GLN A 303 1.16 19.20 12.59
C GLN A 303 2.66 19.44 12.73
N THR A 304 3.47 18.50 12.24
CA THR A 304 4.94 18.65 12.18
C THR A 304 5.36 19.44 10.94
N LEU A 305 4.67 19.23 9.82
CA LEU A 305 5.00 19.88 8.56
C LEU A 305 4.67 21.38 8.57
N TYR A 306 3.57 21.77 9.23
CA TYR A 306 3.10 23.15 9.42
C TYR A 306 2.85 23.41 10.91
N PRO A 307 3.88 23.81 11.68
CA PRO A 307 3.81 23.91 13.14
C PRO A 307 2.76 24.88 13.68
N ASN A 308 2.40 25.91 12.91
CA ASN A 308 1.40 26.91 13.29
C ASN A 308 -0.02 26.56 12.82
N SER A 309 -0.21 25.40 12.20
CA SER A 309 -1.51 25.00 11.65
C SER A 309 -2.52 24.63 12.74
N LYS A 310 -3.80 24.77 12.41
CA LYS A 310 -4.92 24.20 13.17
C LYS A 310 -5.50 23.04 12.37
N THR A 311 -5.69 21.89 13.00
CA THR A 311 -6.08 20.66 12.31
C THR A 311 -7.30 20.03 12.94
N ALA A 312 -8.26 19.59 12.12
CA ALA A 312 -9.43 18.84 12.57
C ALA A 312 -9.48 17.46 11.90
N LEU A 313 -9.38 16.38 12.68
CA LEU A 313 -9.66 15.02 12.21
C LEU A 313 -11.15 14.75 12.39
N VAL A 314 -11.91 14.78 11.30
CA VAL A 314 -13.36 14.50 11.30
C VAL A 314 -13.58 13.03 10.99
N MET A 315 -14.23 12.31 11.90
CA MET A 315 -14.42 10.87 11.76
C MET A 315 -15.81 10.42 12.23
N ARG A 316 -16.43 9.54 11.42
CA ARG A 316 -17.75 8.96 11.74
C ARG A 316 -17.72 8.02 12.94
N PRO A 317 -16.73 7.13 13.11
CA PRO A 317 -16.60 6.36 14.34
C PRO A 317 -16.31 7.27 15.52
N GLU A 318 -16.77 6.89 16.71
CA GLU A 318 -16.49 7.64 17.94
C GLU A 318 -14.99 7.61 18.30
N PHE A 319 -14.33 6.48 18.02
CA PHE A 319 -12.95 6.24 18.41
C PHE A 319 -12.11 5.71 17.26
N LEU A 320 -10.82 6.07 17.27
CA LEU A 320 -9.80 5.36 16.50
C LEU A 320 -9.65 3.94 17.06
N ARG A 321 -9.51 2.96 16.17
CA ARG A 321 -9.44 1.55 16.55
C ARG A 321 -8.08 0.98 16.15
N PRO A 322 -7.44 0.18 17.03
CA PRO A 322 -6.19 -0.48 16.69
C PRO A 322 -6.42 -1.50 15.57
N SER A 323 -5.43 -1.64 14.68
CA SER A 323 -5.38 -2.75 13.72
C SER A 323 -5.09 -4.05 14.46
N ASP A 324 -5.89 -5.09 14.24
CA ASP A 324 -5.62 -6.42 14.80
C ASP A 324 -4.60 -7.17 13.94
N ASP A 325 -3.39 -7.31 14.47
CA ASP A 325 -2.31 -8.11 13.89
C ASP A 325 -1.93 -9.32 14.77
N SER A 326 -2.83 -9.73 15.67
CA SER A 326 -2.62 -10.90 16.52
C SER A 326 -2.43 -12.17 15.67
N PRO A 327 -1.53 -13.11 16.05
CA PRO A 327 -1.11 -14.19 15.15
C PRO A 327 -2.23 -15.09 14.60
N PHE A 328 -3.23 -15.42 15.43
CA PHE A 328 -4.37 -16.23 15.00
C PHE A 328 -5.23 -15.49 13.98
N VAL A 329 -5.56 -14.22 14.23
CA VAL A 329 -6.36 -13.41 13.32
C VAL A 329 -5.59 -13.15 12.03
N ASN A 330 -4.29 -12.84 12.14
CA ASN A 330 -3.41 -12.54 11.02
C ASN A 330 -3.19 -13.73 10.06
N SER A 331 -3.53 -14.95 10.48
CA SER A 331 -3.50 -16.15 9.63
C SER A 331 -4.48 -16.08 8.46
N VAL A 332 -5.47 -15.17 8.49
CA VAL A 332 -6.30 -14.83 7.31
C VAL A 332 -5.47 -14.37 6.11
N PHE A 333 -4.28 -13.84 6.35
CA PHE A 333 -3.37 -13.35 5.32
C PHE A 333 -2.34 -14.37 4.86
N ASN A 334 -2.47 -15.64 5.27
CA ASN A 334 -1.62 -16.70 4.76
C ASN A 334 -2.02 -17.06 3.32
N PRO A 335 -1.05 -17.39 2.44
CA PRO A 335 -1.33 -17.83 1.07
C PRO A 335 -2.37 -18.95 0.97
N GLU A 336 -2.22 -20.01 1.78
CA GLU A 336 -3.08 -21.19 1.77
C GLU A 336 -4.51 -20.93 2.27
N TYR A 337 -4.73 -19.82 2.98
CA TYR A 337 -6.08 -19.45 3.46
C TYR A 337 -7.04 -19.14 2.30
N ILE A 338 -6.50 -18.75 1.13
CA ILE A 338 -7.28 -18.52 -0.09
C ILE A 338 -8.03 -19.78 -0.50
N ASP A 339 -7.40 -20.96 -0.39
CA ASP A 339 -8.03 -22.25 -0.70
C ASP A 339 -9.10 -22.64 0.32
N THR A 340 -9.03 -22.09 1.53
CA THR A 340 -10.06 -22.26 2.56
C THR A 340 -11.28 -21.38 2.28
N ILE A 341 -11.08 -20.12 1.90
CA ILE A 341 -12.17 -19.13 1.77
C ILE A 341 -12.84 -19.16 0.39
N PHE A 342 -12.09 -19.36 -0.69
CA PHE A 342 -12.61 -19.33 -2.07
C PHE A 342 -13.80 -20.29 -2.31
N PRO A 343 -13.78 -21.57 -1.87
CA PRO A 343 -14.89 -22.50 -2.11
C PRO A 343 -16.11 -22.24 -1.22
N LYS A 344 -16.03 -21.32 -0.24
CA LYS A 344 -17.14 -21.04 0.69
C LYS A 344 -18.28 -20.28 0.00
N SER A 345 -19.49 -20.42 0.55
CA SER A 345 -20.66 -19.71 0.05
C SER A 345 -20.49 -18.19 0.10
N ALA A 346 -21.21 -17.47 -0.76
CA ALA A 346 -21.22 -16.01 -0.76
C ALA A 346 -21.61 -15.41 0.60
N ARG A 347 -22.58 -16.02 1.29
CA ARG A 347 -22.97 -15.66 2.66
C ARG A 347 -21.80 -15.76 3.63
N HIS A 348 -21.09 -16.88 3.60
CA HIS A 348 -19.96 -17.12 4.50
C HIS A 348 -18.84 -16.11 4.23
N ARG A 349 -18.46 -15.90 2.96
CA ARG A 349 -17.42 -14.92 2.58
C ARG A 349 -17.81 -13.50 3.00
N ASN A 350 -19.07 -13.11 2.84
CA ASN A 350 -19.57 -11.80 3.27
C ASN A 350 -19.46 -11.61 4.79
N ASN A 351 -19.90 -12.60 5.57
CA ASN A 351 -19.83 -12.53 7.03
C ASN A 351 -18.38 -12.51 7.52
N PHE A 352 -17.55 -13.39 6.96
CA PHE A 352 -16.13 -13.48 7.28
C PHE A 352 -15.40 -12.15 7.04
N LEU A 353 -15.61 -11.52 5.89
CA LEU A 353 -14.99 -10.23 5.57
C LEU A 353 -15.48 -9.10 6.49
N ALA A 354 -16.73 -9.17 6.97
CA ALA A 354 -17.25 -8.21 7.95
C ALA A 354 -16.59 -8.39 9.33
N GLU A 355 -16.40 -9.64 9.78
CA GLU A 355 -15.74 -9.97 11.05
C GLU A 355 -14.26 -9.60 11.03
N ALA A 356 -13.53 -9.97 9.98
CA ALA A 356 -12.10 -9.72 9.85
C ALA A 356 -11.76 -8.28 9.43
N ARG A 357 -12.77 -7.39 9.27
CA ARG A 357 -12.60 -6.02 8.78
C ARG A 357 -11.59 -5.20 9.59
N ALA A 358 -11.53 -5.41 10.90
CA ALA A 358 -10.64 -4.70 11.83
C ALA A 358 -9.14 -5.00 11.65
N THR A 359 -8.78 -5.96 10.81
CA THR A 359 -7.37 -6.24 10.48
C THR A 359 -6.79 -5.24 9.48
N ASN A 360 -7.63 -4.59 8.66
CA ASN A 360 -7.17 -3.80 7.51
C ASN A 360 -7.95 -2.48 7.29
N TYR A 361 -9.26 -2.45 7.54
CA TYR A 361 -10.12 -1.34 7.15
C TYR A 361 -10.63 -0.52 8.33
N GLY A 362 -10.40 0.80 8.27
CA GLY A 362 -10.90 1.74 9.29
C GLY A 362 -10.21 1.58 10.65
N VAL A 363 -8.95 1.14 10.62
CA VAL A 363 -8.10 0.91 11.78
C VAL A 363 -6.74 1.61 11.62
N VAL A 364 -6.05 1.80 12.73
CA VAL A 364 -4.76 2.51 12.84
C VAL A 364 -3.80 1.65 13.66
N ARG A 365 -2.50 1.71 13.38
CA ARG A 365 -1.49 1.05 14.21
C ARG A 365 -1.53 1.60 15.65
N LEU A 366 -1.48 0.70 16.64
CA LEU A 366 -1.65 1.06 18.06
C LEU A 366 -0.69 2.16 18.51
N ASN A 367 0.60 2.04 18.17
CA ASN A 367 1.60 3.04 18.53
C ASN A 367 1.27 4.46 18.01
N LEU A 368 0.71 4.57 16.80
CA LEU A 368 0.29 5.87 16.26
C LEU A 368 -0.95 6.42 16.98
N ILE A 369 -1.86 5.54 17.42
CA ILE A 369 -3.00 5.95 18.27
C ILE A 369 -2.48 6.51 19.59
N GLU A 370 -1.52 5.82 20.23
CA GLU A 370 -0.91 6.23 21.49
C GLU A 370 -0.19 7.58 21.35
N GLU A 371 0.65 7.75 20.33
CA GLU A 371 1.34 9.03 20.02
C GLU A 371 0.35 10.18 19.79
N MET A 372 -0.75 9.92 19.07
CA MET A 372 -1.80 10.94 18.87
C MET A 372 -2.54 11.26 20.16
N TYR A 373 -2.80 10.27 21.00
CA TYR A 373 -3.49 10.45 22.28
C TYR A 373 -2.64 11.25 23.26
N GLU A 374 -1.34 10.98 23.34
CA GLU A 374 -0.38 11.76 24.12
C GLU A 374 -0.42 13.23 23.73
N ARG A 375 -0.42 13.54 22.43
CA ARG A 375 -0.54 14.93 21.95
C ARG A 375 -1.87 15.58 22.34
N GLN A 376 -2.99 14.85 22.30
CA GLN A 376 -4.26 15.38 22.80
C GLN A 376 -4.21 15.65 24.32
N TYR A 377 -3.53 14.80 25.09
CA TYR A 377 -3.34 14.97 26.53
C TYR A 377 -2.47 16.19 26.86
N GLU A 378 -1.39 16.42 26.11
CA GLU A 378 -0.55 17.62 26.23
C GLU A 378 -1.36 18.90 26.02
N GLN A 379 -2.16 18.97 24.96
CA GLN A 379 -3.05 20.12 24.73
C GLN A 379 -4.04 20.32 25.88
N LYS A 380 -4.59 19.24 26.43
CA LYS A 380 -5.49 19.31 27.60
C LYS A 380 -4.78 19.85 28.84
N ARG A 381 -3.55 19.40 29.10
CA ARG A 381 -2.74 19.85 30.22
C ARG A 381 -2.39 21.33 30.10
N ASP A 382 -2.02 21.78 28.90
CA ASP A 382 -1.44 23.10 28.68
C ASP A 382 -2.51 24.18 28.37
N LEU A 383 -3.63 23.81 27.74
CA LEU A 383 -4.69 24.72 27.28
C LEU A 383 -6.04 24.53 28.03
N GLY A 384 -6.13 23.53 28.90
CA GLY A 384 -7.34 23.21 29.68
C GLY A 384 -8.33 22.29 28.96
N THR A 385 -9.49 22.06 29.58
CA THR A 385 -10.48 21.05 29.15
C THR A 385 -11.38 21.46 27.99
N ASP A 386 -11.32 22.72 27.55
CA ASP A 386 -12.13 23.23 26.43
C ASP A 386 -11.44 22.91 25.09
N GLU A 387 -11.84 21.80 24.47
CA GLU A 387 -11.24 21.32 23.21
C GLU A 387 -11.36 22.31 22.05
N LYS A 388 -12.30 23.27 22.09
CA LYS A 388 -12.44 24.29 21.04
C LYS A 388 -11.24 25.24 21.00
N LYS A 389 -10.45 25.31 22.07
CA LYS A 389 -9.21 26.10 22.15
C LYS A 389 -7.99 25.35 21.62
N TRP A 390 -8.09 24.05 21.42
CA TRP A 390 -6.94 23.24 21.00
C TRP A 390 -6.64 23.45 19.52
N PRO A 391 -5.36 23.58 19.12
CA PRO A 391 -5.00 23.70 17.72
C PRO A 391 -5.31 22.42 16.94
N HIS A 392 -5.23 21.25 17.58
CA HIS A 392 -5.44 19.96 16.94
C HIS A 392 -6.60 19.20 17.61
N ARG A 393 -7.69 18.99 16.86
CA ARG A 393 -8.93 18.40 17.37
C ARG A 393 -9.23 17.09 16.67
N ILE A 394 -9.60 16.08 17.45
CA ILE A 394 -10.14 14.80 16.95
C ILE A 394 -11.63 14.81 17.21
N MET A 395 -12.43 14.85 16.14
CA MET A 395 -13.88 15.02 16.17
C MET A 395 -14.54 13.67 15.86
N GLY A 396 -14.61 12.83 16.89
CA GLY A 396 -15.25 11.52 16.88
C GLY A 396 -16.77 11.60 16.76
N GLY A 397 -17.39 10.60 16.12
CA GLY A 397 -18.83 10.53 15.99
C GLY A 397 -19.43 11.61 15.09
N ARG A 398 -18.63 12.22 14.21
CA ARG A 398 -19.06 13.35 13.36
C ARG A 398 -18.97 13.08 11.87
N GLN A 399 -19.78 13.81 11.11
CA GLN A 399 -19.77 13.79 9.65
C GLN A 399 -19.86 15.20 9.07
N ILE A 400 -19.28 15.37 7.88
CA ILE A 400 -19.43 16.59 7.08
C ILE A 400 -20.75 16.46 6.30
N THR A 401 -21.67 17.41 6.50
CA THR A 401 -22.98 17.46 5.82
C THR A 401 -23.02 18.47 4.68
N SER A 402 -22.23 19.55 4.77
CA SER A 402 -22.09 20.55 3.70
C SER A 402 -20.64 20.95 3.51
N ILE A 403 -20.28 21.24 2.26
CA ILE A 403 -19.00 21.82 1.86
C ILE A 403 -19.32 22.98 0.93
N GLU A 404 -19.11 24.20 1.39
CA GLU A 404 -19.35 25.40 0.60
C GLU A 404 -18.02 26.09 0.28
N PRO A 405 -17.65 26.18 -1.02
CA PRO A 405 -16.50 26.97 -1.42
C PRO A 405 -16.69 28.45 -1.05
N ARG A 406 -15.61 29.05 -0.56
CA ARG A 406 -15.42 30.51 -0.43
C ARG A 406 -14.27 30.92 -1.35
N GLU A 407 -13.90 32.21 -1.37
CA GLU A 407 -12.87 32.72 -2.30
C GLU A 407 -11.54 31.97 -2.16
N ASP A 408 -11.04 31.82 -0.93
CA ASP A 408 -9.77 31.16 -0.62
C ASP A 408 -9.87 30.01 0.40
N THR A 409 -11.07 29.68 0.85
CA THR A 409 -11.30 28.71 1.92
C THR A 409 -12.50 27.83 1.60
N LEU A 410 -12.73 26.83 2.43
CA LEU A 410 -13.89 25.95 2.42
C LEU A 410 -14.61 26.12 3.75
N GLU A 411 -15.92 26.34 3.70
CA GLU A 411 -16.78 26.26 4.87
C GLU A 411 -17.37 24.85 4.96
N LEU A 412 -17.10 24.15 6.06
CA LEU A 412 -17.56 22.79 6.33
C LEU A 412 -18.59 22.83 7.44
N LYS A 413 -19.76 22.25 7.20
CA LYS A 413 -20.72 21.96 8.27
C LYS A 413 -20.49 20.55 8.79
N VAL A 414 -20.22 20.45 10.09
CA VAL A 414 -19.88 19.20 10.77
C VAL A 414 -20.89 18.98 11.89
N GLN A 415 -21.52 17.81 11.92
CA GLN A 415 -22.49 17.45 12.95
C GLN A 415 -22.22 16.04 13.48
N HIS A 416 -22.78 15.73 14.65
CA HIS A 416 -22.83 14.35 15.12
C HIS A 416 -23.57 13.45 14.13
N VAL A 417 -23.10 12.20 14.00
CA VAL A 417 -23.78 11.16 13.23
C VAL A 417 -25.07 10.83 13.97
N SER A 418 -26.21 11.20 13.38
CA SER A 418 -27.54 10.89 13.89
C SER A 418 -27.91 9.44 13.58
N ASP A 419 -28.35 8.67 14.58
CA ASP A 419 -29.19 7.50 14.33
C ASP A 419 -30.61 8.00 14.11
N SER A 420 -31.24 7.67 12.97
CA SER A 420 -32.62 8.08 12.69
C SER A 420 -33.68 7.40 13.57
N GLU A 421 -33.26 6.59 14.55
CA GLU A 421 -34.11 5.93 15.56
C GLU A 421 -33.99 6.67 16.91
N PHE A 422 -34.28 7.96 16.93
CA PHE A 422 -34.31 8.72 18.18
C PHE A 422 -35.53 8.32 19.02
N GLU A 423 -35.30 7.66 20.15
CA GLU A 423 -36.29 7.43 21.22
C GLU A 423 -36.59 8.71 22.04
N GLY A 424 -36.60 9.89 21.41
CA GLY A 424 -37.18 11.11 21.98
C GLY A 424 -36.46 11.77 23.17
N PHE A 425 -35.19 11.45 23.47
CA PHE A 425 -34.54 11.97 24.69
C PHE A 425 -33.67 13.22 24.56
N VAL A 426 -33.17 13.65 23.39
CA VAL A 426 -32.50 14.96 23.27
C VAL A 426 -32.46 15.49 21.83
N ASP A 427 -33.01 16.70 21.59
CA ASP A 427 -32.69 17.52 20.42
C ASP A 427 -31.32 18.19 20.63
N LEU A 428 -30.24 17.54 20.17
CA LEU A 428 -28.94 18.19 20.04
C LEU A 428 -28.42 17.99 18.63
N VAL A 429 -28.95 18.79 17.69
CA VAL A 429 -28.23 19.07 16.45
C VAL A 429 -27.07 20.01 16.81
N ASP A 430 -26.01 19.45 17.42
CA ASP A 430 -24.73 20.17 17.63
C ASP A 430 -24.01 20.23 16.27
N GLU A 431 -24.45 21.18 15.44
CA GLU A 431 -23.81 21.57 14.19
C GLU A 431 -22.70 22.58 14.49
N GLU A 432 -21.48 22.27 14.05
CA GLU A 432 -20.32 23.15 14.10
C GLU A 432 -19.86 23.50 12.69
N THR A 433 -19.58 24.79 12.46
CA THR A 433 -19.01 25.26 11.19
C THR A 433 -17.50 25.39 11.32
N LEU A 434 -16.75 24.74 10.42
CA LEU A 434 -15.30 24.85 10.31
C LEU A 434 -14.94 25.54 9.00
N GLU A 435 -14.18 26.62 9.07
CA GLU A 435 -13.59 27.22 7.88
C GLU A 435 -12.15 26.73 7.72
N VAL A 436 -11.81 26.15 6.56
CA VAL A 436 -10.52 25.48 6.31
C VAL A 436 -9.88 25.91 4.99
N ASP A 437 -8.55 25.96 4.95
CA ASP A 437 -7.78 26.24 3.73
C ASP A 437 -7.64 25.00 2.83
N LEU A 438 -7.77 23.80 3.41
CA LEU A 438 -7.65 22.52 2.75
C LEU A 438 -8.49 21.44 3.45
N LEU A 439 -9.20 20.64 2.66
CA LEU A 439 -9.84 19.40 3.08
C LEU A 439 -9.14 18.19 2.45
N ILE A 440 -8.71 17.25 3.28
CA ILE A 440 -8.04 16.02 2.85
C ILE A 440 -8.95 14.83 3.12
N ALA A 441 -9.44 14.20 2.05
CA ALA A 441 -10.27 13.00 2.12
C ALA A 441 -9.39 11.74 2.22
N ALA A 442 -9.28 11.16 3.41
CA ALA A 442 -8.63 9.88 3.67
C ALA A 442 -9.68 8.75 3.73
N THR A 443 -10.51 8.66 2.69
CA THR A 443 -11.76 7.87 2.62
C THR A 443 -11.61 6.55 1.86
N GLY A 444 -10.38 6.08 1.71
CA GLY A 444 -10.05 4.77 1.14
C GLY A 444 -10.12 4.73 -0.39
N TYR A 445 -10.22 3.52 -0.95
CA TYR A 445 -10.15 3.31 -2.39
C TYR A 445 -11.27 2.38 -2.88
N GLN A 446 -11.74 2.61 -4.10
CA GLN A 446 -12.62 1.69 -4.83
C GLN A 446 -11.80 0.80 -5.76
N ARG A 447 -12.21 -0.46 -5.93
CA ARG A 447 -11.50 -1.47 -6.73
C ARG A 447 -12.42 -2.08 -7.78
N ASN A 448 -12.90 -1.23 -8.68
CA ASN A 448 -13.88 -1.57 -9.72
C ASN A 448 -13.48 -1.08 -11.12
N ALA A 449 -12.29 -0.51 -11.29
CA ALA A 449 -11.81 -0.01 -12.59
C ALA A 449 -11.82 -1.10 -13.69
N HIS A 450 -11.53 -2.34 -13.30
CA HIS A 450 -11.54 -3.50 -14.21
C HIS A 450 -12.91 -3.75 -14.86
N VAL A 451 -14.00 -3.35 -14.20
CA VAL A 451 -15.36 -3.53 -14.73
C VAL A 451 -15.53 -2.74 -16.02
N GLU A 452 -15.15 -1.45 -16.02
CA GLU A 452 -15.24 -0.58 -17.21
C GLU A 452 -14.16 -0.92 -18.23
N ILE A 453 -12.92 -1.22 -17.80
CA ILE A 453 -11.85 -1.66 -18.71
C ILE A 453 -12.28 -2.88 -19.53
N LEU A 454 -13.04 -3.81 -18.92
CA LEU A 454 -13.51 -5.03 -19.57
C LEU A 454 -14.86 -4.89 -20.28
N ARG A 455 -15.38 -3.68 -20.46
CA ARG A 455 -16.67 -3.44 -21.11
C ARG A 455 -16.81 -4.11 -22.47
N GLY A 456 -15.75 -4.08 -23.29
CA GLY A 456 -15.71 -4.74 -24.59
C GLY A 456 -15.85 -6.27 -24.54
N THR A 457 -15.72 -6.89 -23.36
CA THR A 457 -15.81 -8.34 -23.17
C THR A 457 -17.14 -8.80 -22.57
N TRP A 458 -18.04 -7.88 -22.18
CA TRP A 458 -19.24 -8.22 -21.41
C TRP A 458 -20.18 -9.20 -22.12
N ASP A 459 -20.31 -9.11 -23.45
CA ASP A 459 -21.14 -10.04 -24.23
C ASP A 459 -20.64 -11.49 -24.18
N MET A 460 -19.37 -11.71 -23.84
CA MET A 460 -18.77 -13.04 -23.68
C MET A 460 -18.99 -13.61 -22.28
N LEU A 461 -19.49 -12.83 -21.33
CA LEU A 461 -19.74 -13.30 -19.96
C LEU A 461 -20.99 -14.21 -19.90
N PRO A 462 -21.06 -15.10 -18.90
CA PRO A 462 -22.27 -15.88 -18.62
C PRO A 462 -23.46 -14.98 -18.25
N LYS A 463 -24.68 -15.46 -18.49
CA LYS A 463 -25.91 -14.82 -18.00
C LYS A 463 -25.87 -14.74 -16.48
N ALA A 464 -26.29 -13.60 -15.93
CA ALA A 464 -26.48 -13.50 -14.49
C ALA A 464 -27.66 -14.39 -14.05
N SER A 465 -27.51 -15.10 -12.93
CA SER A 465 -28.62 -15.85 -12.35
C SER A 465 -29.58 -14.88 -11.67
N PRO A 466 -30.89 -14.93 -11.96
CA PRO A 466 -31.90 -14.08 -11.32
C PRO A 466 -32.16 -14.42 -9.84
N ILE A 467 -31.61 -15.53 -9.34
CA ILE A 467 -31.91 -16.07 -8.01
C ILE A 467 -30.65 -16.04 -7.15
N GLY A 468 -30.56 -15.08 -6.26
CA GLY A 468 -29.53 -15.03 -5.23
C GLY A 468 -29.67 -13.80 -4.35
N GLN A 469 -29.48 -13.98 -3.04
CA GLN A 469 -29.36 -12.87 -2.10
C GLN A 469 -28.22 -11.95 -2.57
N GLU A 470 -28.48 -10.64 -2.63
CA GLU A 470 -27.42 -9.67 -2.89
C GLU A 470 -26.55 -9.50 -1.64
N TYR A 471 -25.24 -9.55 -1.85
CA TYR A 471 -24.22 -9.31 -0.82
C TYR A 471 -23.46 -8.04 -1.18
N ASN A 472 -22.49 -7.66 -0.34
CA ASN A 472 -21.60 -6.55 -0.64
C ASN A 472 -20.94 -6.71 -2.04
N LYS A 473 -20.64 -5.57 -2.68
CA LYS A 473 -20.10 -5.54 -4.05
C LYS A 473 -18.84 -6.42 -4.17
N GLY A 474 -18.78 -7.23 -5.23
CA GLY A 474 -17.63 -8.10 -5.51
C GLY A 474 -17.66 -9.48 -4.84
N ILE A 475 -18.50 -9.73 -3.83
CA ILE A 475 -18.60 -11.04 -3.14
C ILE A 475 -18.94 -12.17 -4.13
N THR A 476 -19.88 -11.92 -5.03
CA THR A 476 -20.30 -12.87 -6.06
C THR A 476 -19.76 -12.52 -7.44
N GLY A 477 -18.89 -11.52 -7.55
CA GLY A 477 -18.53 -10.85 -8.80
C GLY A 477 -19.34 -9.57 -9.02
N TRP A 478 -19.43 -9.15 -10.29
CA TRP A 478 -20.07 -7.90 -10.71
C TRP A 478 -21.17 -8.21 -11.73
N LYS A 479 -22.36 -7.66 -11.52
CA LYS A 479 -23.44 -7.64 -12.51
C LYS A 479 -23.18 -6.48 -13.48
N VAL A 480 -23.30 -6.73 -14.77
CA VAL A 480 -23.14 -5.74 -15.83
C VAL A 480 -24.28 -5.88 -16.83
N GLU A 481 -24.76 -4.77 -17.37
CA GLU A 481 -25.88 -4.76 -18.32
C GLU A 481 -25.34 -4.75 -19.76
N THR A 482 -25.98 -5.54 -20.63
CA THR A 482 -25.65 -5.62 -22.07
C THR A 482 -26.94 -5.57 -22.88
N ASP A 483 -26.85 -5.35 -24.19
CA ASP A 483 -28.03 -5.41 -25.09
C ASP A 483 -28.71 -6.80 -25.07
N GLN A 484 -27.98 -7.83 -24.63
CA GLN A 484 -28.48 -9.20 -24.49
C GLN A 484 -28.91 -9.55 -23.05
N GLY A 485 -29.11 -8.54 -22.20
CA GLY A 485 -29.51 -8.63 -20.79
C GLY A 485 -28.35 -8.75 -19.81
N GLU A 486 -28.67 -8.83 -18.52
CA GLU A 486 -27.69 -8.87 -17.42
C GLU A 486 -26.68 -10.03 -17.56
N ARG A 487 -25.41 -9.71 -17.29
CA ARG A 487 -24.25 -10.60 -17.35
C ARG A 487 -23.47 -10.56 -16.04
N LYS A 488 -22.71 -11.62 -15.77
CA LYS A 488 -21.95 -11.78 -14.53
C LYS A 488 -20.45 -11.87 -14.78
N LEU A 489 -19.71 -10.84 -14.37
CA LEU A 489 -18.26 -10.82 -14.31
C LEU A 489 -17.79 -11.46 -13.01
N SER A 490 -17.21 -12.66 -13.09
CA SER A 490 -16.66 -13.39 -11.96
C SER A 490 -15.36 -14.08 -12.33
N VAL A 491 -14.60 -14.53 -11.34
CA VAL A 491 -13.28 -15.17 -11.54
C VAL A 491 -13.24 -16.61 -11.01
N GLY A 492 -12.32 -17.39 -11.56
CA GLY A 492 -11.84 -18.66 -10.99
C GLY A 492 -10.92 -18.44 -9.78
N ARG A 493 -10.48 -19.56 -9.17
CA ARG A 493 -9.51 -19.57 -8.06
C ARG A 493 -8.13 -19.13 -8.53
N ASP A 494 -7.84 -19.38 -9.79
CA ASP A 494 -6.65 -18.97 -10.51
C ASP A 494 -6.73 -17.52 -11.01
N TYR A 495 -7.72 -16.75 -10.54
CA TYR A 495 -7.98 -15.35 -10.90
C TYR A 495 -8.42 -15.10 -12.35
N GLN A 496 -8.61 -16.15 -13.16
CA GLN A 496 -9.07 -16.02 -14.54
C GLN A 496 -10.55 -15.62 -14.59
N VAL A 497 -10.92 -14.66 -15.43
CA VAL A 497 -12.31 -14.27 -15.70
C VAL A 497 -13.07 -15.44 -16.33
N LYS A 498 -14.25 -15.75 -15.77
CA LYS A 498 -15.13 -16.81 -16.27
C LYS A 498 -15.97 -16.31 -17.44
N TYR A 499 -15.50 -16.55 -18.65
CA TYR A 499 -16.25 -16.35 -19.88
C TYR A 499 -17.16 -17.55 -20.20
N LYS A 500 -18.10 -17.38 -21.15
CA LYS A 500 -18.93 -18.48 -21.67
C LYS A 500 -18.05 -19.58 -22.28
N PRO A 501 -18.38 -20.88 -22.09
CA PRO A 501 -17.65 -21.97 -22.73
C PRO A 501 -17.51 -21.76 -24.25
N GLY A 502 -16.31 -21.93 -24.78
CA GLY A 502 -16.00 -21.77 -26.21
C GLY A 502 -15.88 -20.32 -26.72
N SER A 503 -16.14 -19.31 -25.89
CA SER A 503 -16.01 -17.91 -26.33
C SER A 503 -14.57 -17.41 -26.39
N VAL A 504 -13.68 -17.98 -25.56
CA VAL A 504 -12.25 -17.68 -25.51
C VAL A 504 -11.48 -18.97 -25.71
N ALA A 505 -10.40 -18.94 -26.50
CA ALA A 505 -9.54 -20.08 -26.73
C ALA A 505 -8.83 -20.50 -25.45
N LYS A 506 -8.47 -21.78 -25.34
CA LYS A 506 -7.89 -22.36 -24.11
C LYS A 506 -6.59 -21.67 -23.66
N GLU A 507 -5.77 -21.23 -24.61
CA GLU A 507 -4.47 -20.57 -24.36
C GLU A 507 -4.59 -19.04 -24.23
N SER A 508 -5.80 -18.53 -23.97
CA SER A 508 -6.10 -17.09 -23.97
C SER A 508 -7.04 -16.76 -22.82
N GLY A 509 -6.94 -15.56 -22.27
CA GLY A 509 -7.80 -15.16 -21.17
C GLY A 509 -7.52 -13.80 -20.59
N VAL A 510 -8.29 -13.48 -19.55
CA VAL A 510 -8.11 -12.27 -18.75
C VAL A 510 -8.03 -12.68 -17.29
N TRP A 511 -7.06 -12.15 -16.56
CA TRP A 511 -6.87 -12.36 -15.12
C TRP A 511 -7.03 -11.05 -14.36
N LEU A 512 -7.54 -11.12 -13.13
CA LEU A 512 -7.75 -9.96 -12.27
C LEU A 512 -6.88 -10.05 -11.02
N GLN A 513 -6.20 -8.97 -10.66
CA GLN A 513 -5.37 -8.95 -9.47
C GLN A 513 -5.62 -7.71 -8.60
N GLY A 514 -5.87 -7.92 -7.30
CA GLY A 514 -6.08 -6.83 -6.35
C GLY A 514 -7.48 -6.21 -6.38
N CYS A 515 -8.45 -6.89 -6.98
CA CYS A 515 -9.87 -6.52 -7.02
C CYS A 515 -10.82 -7.71 -6.81
N CYS A 516 -10.30 -8.78 -6.18
CA CYS A 516 -10.95 -10.07 -5.96
C CYS A 516 -11.12 -10.37 -4.46
N GLU A 517 -11.03 -9.39 -3.55
CA GLU A 517 -11.20 -9.57 -2.10
C GLU A 517 -12.47 -10.34 -1.73
N GLY A 518 -13.58 -10.03 -2.41
CA GLY A 518 -14.85 -10.70 -2.18
C GLY A 518 -14.84 -12.22 -2.45
N THR A 519 -13.85 -12.70 -3.20
CA THR A 519 -13.67 -14.12 -3.54
C THR A 519 -12.43 -14.77 -2.96
N HIS A 520 -11.34 -14.02 -2.76
CA HIS A 520 -10.04 -14.53 -2.34
C HIS A 520 -9.62 -14.06 -0.93
N GLY A 521 -10.43 -13.23 -0.26
CA GLY A 521 -10.17 -12.76 1.10
C GLY A 521 -9.36 -11.46 1.17
N LEU A 522 -9.14 -10.97 2.39
CA LEU A 522 -8.55 -9.66 2.69
C LEU A 522 -7.12 -9.47 2.16
N SER A 523 -6.37 -10.56 1.96
CA SER A 523 -5.01 -10.51 1.42
C SER A 523 -4.94 -10.06 -0.04
N ASP A 524 -6.04 -10.16 -0.79
CA ASP A 524 -6.06 -9.91 -2.24
C ASP A 524 -5.57 -8.49 -2.59
N THR A 525 -5.91 -7.51 -1.76
CA THR A 525 -5.62 -6.10 -2.01
C THR A 525 -4.26 -5.63 -1.48
N LEU A 526 -3.51 -6.53 -0.85
CA LEU A 526 -2.30 -6.27 -0.07
C LEU A 526 -1.07 -6.96 -0.66
N LEU A 527 0.08 -6.71 -0.04
CA LEU A 527 1.35 -7.36 -0.39
C LEU A 527 1.41 -8.83 0.08
N SER A 528 0.54 -9.20 1.03
CA SER A 528 0.64 -10.43 1.85
C SER A 528 0.85 -11.73 1.10
N VAL A 529 0.28 -11.84 -0.10
CA VAL A 529 0.28 -13.07 -0.90
C VAL A 529 0.84 -12.82 -2.30
N LEU A 530 1.48 -11.68 -2.57
CA LEU A 530 1.95 -11.36 -3.93
C LEU A 530 2.97 -12.36 -4.45
N ALA A 531 3.94 -12.76 -3.63
CA ALA A 531 4.97 -13.72 -4.02
C ALA A 531 4.35 -15.06 -4.50
N THR A 532 3.39 -15.60 -3.74
CA THR A 532 2.75 -16.88 -4.05
C THR A 532 1.70 -16.74 -5.16
N ARG A 533 0.81 -15.74 -5.07
CA ARG A 533 -0.24 -15.47 -6.07
C ARG A 533 0.34 -15.23 -7.45
N SER A 534 1.46 -14.51 -7.55
CA SER A 534 2.09 -14.25 -8.85
C SER A 534 2.56 -15.55 -9.52
N ALA A 535 3.11 -16.51 -8.78
CA ALA A 535 3.41 -17.85 -9.33
C ALA A 535 2.15 -18.62 -9.73
N GLU A 536 1.09 -18.58 -8.94
CA GLU A 536 -0.19 -19.21 -9.32
C GLU A 536 -0.73 -18.63 -10.63
N ILE A 537 -0.71 -17.31 -10.79
CA ILE A 537 -1.13 -16.63 -12.01
C ILE A 537 -0.21 -16.98 -13.18
N VAL A 538 1.11 -16.99 -12.99
CA VAL A 538 2.06 -17.41 -14.03
C VAL A 538 1.79 -18.85 -14.47
N ASN A 539 1.55 -19.78 -13.55
CA ASN A 539 1.23 -21.17 -13.86
C ASN A 539 -0.14 -21.33 -14.52
N SER A 540 -1.11 -20.46 -14.22
CA SER A 540 -2.42 -20.44 -14.87
C SER A 540 -2.33 -19.94 -16.32
N ILE A 541 -1.51 -18.91 -16.57
CA ILE A 541 -1.31 -18.34 -17.91
C ILE A 541 -0.39 -19.22 -18.78
N PHE A 542 0.67 -19.76 -18.16
CA PHE A 542 1.70 -20.57 -18.80
C PHE A 542 1.77 -21.95 -18.13
N PRO A 543 0.76 -22.81 -18.32
CA PRO A 543 0.76 -24.12 -17.72
C PRO A 543 1.96 -24.92 -18.21
N SER A 544 2.71 -25.49 -17.26
CA SER A 544 3.80 -26.40 -17.61
C SER A 544 3.19 -27.63 -18.30
N ASN A 545 3.72 -28.03 -19.45
CA ASN A 545 3.46 -29.36 -19.98
C ASN A 545 4.07 -30.36 -18.98
N GLN A 546 3.24 -30.99 -18.15
CA GLN A 546 3.67 -32.14 -17.35
C GLN A 546 4.00 -33.32 -18.26
#